data_AF-A0A1T5BG75-F1
#
_entry.id   AF-A0A1T5BG75-F1
#
_cell.length_a   1.000
_cell.length_b   1.000
_cell.length_c   1.000
_cell.angle_alpha   90.00
_cell.angle_beta   90.00
_cell.angle_gamma   90.00
#
_symmetry.space_group_name_H-M   'P 1'
#
loop_
_entity.id
_entity.type
_entity.pdbx_description
1 polymer ?
#
loop_
_entity_poly.entity_id
_entity_poly.type
_entity_poly.pdbx_seq_one_letter_code
_entity_poly.pdbx_strand_id
1 'polypeptide(L)'
;MFNMKTLIYACMAINVGAAVFLLFSIFSSGQDSAGKAMVFLPILLLLGCAVASYFLMNNGHETWALVTSGFPVIIIGYLAFISFT
;
A
#
# COMPACT_ATOMS: atom_id res chain seq x y z
N MET A 1 6.28 10.39 23.43
CA MET A 1 5.29 10.76 22.37
C MET A 1 5.90 10.37 21.03
N PHE A 2 5.21 9.57 20.21
CA PHE A 2 5.62 9.33 18.83
C PHE A 2 5.41 10.62 18.02
N ASN A 3 6.40 11.03 17.23
CA ASN A 3 6.28 12.15 16.31
C ASN A 3 5.38 11.72 15.13
N MET A 4 4.47 12.59 14.68
CA MET A 4 3.54 12.33 13.57
C MET A 4 4.28 11.90 12.29
N LYS A 5 5.45 12.50 12.00
CA LYS A 5 6.29 12.09 10.87
C LYS A 5 6.77 10.65 10.99
N THR A 6 7.18 10.23 12.19
CA THR A 6 7.62 8.86 12.45
C THR A 6 6.51 7.86 12.22
N LEU A 7 5.27 8.20 12.61
CA LEU A 7 4.10 7.36 12.34
C LEU A 7 3.82 7.23 10.83
N ILE A 8 3.85 8.34 10.09
CA ILE A 8 3.66 8.35 8.63
C ILE A 8 4.72 7.49 7.94
N TYR A 9 5.99 7.63 8.32
CA TYR A 9 7.07 6.78 7.78
C TYR A 9 6.87 5.30 8.09
N ALA A 10 6.39 4.95 9.28
CA ALA A 10 6.08 3.56 9.63
C ALA A 10 4.95 3.01 8.73
N CYS A 11 3.88 3.78 8.51
CA CYS A 11 2.80 3.41 7.61
C CYS A 11 3.28 3.24 6.15
N MET A 12 4.13 4.15 5.67
CA MET A 12 4.75 4.02 4.35
C MET A 12 5.59 2.76 4.21
N ALA A 13 6.38 2.41 5.23
CA ALA A 13 7.18 1.19 5.23
C ALA A 13 6.30 -0.08 5.15
N ILE A 14 5.16 -0.09 5.86
CA ILE A 14 4.17 -1.16 5.78
C ILE A 14 3.59 -1.25 4.37
N ASN A 15 3.22 -0.13 3.74
CA ASN A 15 2.69 -0.10 2.37
C ASN A 15 3.67 -0.68 1.36
N VAL A 16 4.93 -0.25 1.42
CA VAL A 16 6.00 -0.77 0.56
C VAL A 16 6.24 -2.25 0.83
N GLY A 17 6.30 -2.66 2.10
CA GLY A 17 6.45 -4.07 2.48
C GLY A 17 5.32 -4.95 1.95
N ALA A 18 4.07 -4.50 2.04
CA ALA A 18 2.91 -5.19 1.50
C ALA A 18 2.96 -5.28 -0.03
N ALA A 19 3.35 -4.20 -0.72
CA ALA A 19 3.51 -4.20 -2.18
C ALA A 19 4.58 -5.20 -2.63
N VAL A 20 5.70 -5.27 -1.92
CA VAL A 20 6.78 -6.23 -2.16
C VAL A 20 6.31 -7.66 -1.92
N PHE A 21 5.58 -7.91 -0.83
CA PHE A 21 4.98 -9.22 -0.54
C PHE A 21 4.04 -9.68 -1.65
N LEU A 22 3.13 -8.80 -2.10
CA LEU A 22 2.21 -9.08 -3.20
C LEU A 22 2.95 -9.34 -4.51
N LEU A 23 4.00 -8.56 -4.79
CA LEU A 23 4.85 -8.78 -5.96
C LEU A 23 5.50 -10.18 -5.93
N PHE A 24 6.04 -10.61 -4.80
CA PHE A 24 6.56 -11.98 -4.65
C PHE A 24 5.47 -13.03 -4.82
N SER A 25 4.26 -12.77 -4.32
CA SER A 25 3.13 -13.68 -4.46
C SER A 25 2.72 -13.92 -5.92
N ILE A 26 2.87 -12.92 -6.80
CA ILE A 26 2.64 -13.05 -8.26
C ILE A 26 3.61 -14.05 -8.90
N PHE A 27 4.85 -14.12 -8.39
CA PHE A 27 5.88 -15.01 -8.94
C PHE A 27 5.86 -16.40 -8.31
N SER A 28 5.48 -16.51 -7.04
CA SER A 28 5.46 -17.79 -6.31
C SER A 28 4.13 -18.54 -6.44
N SER A 29 3.04 -17.85 -6.75
CA SER A 29 1.74 -18.49 -6.91
C SER A 29 1.57 -19.06 -8.32
N GLY A 30 0.95 -20.23 -8.42
CA GLY A 30 0.50 -20.81 -9.68
C GLY A 30 -0.70 -20.09 -10.30
N GLN A 31 -0.90 -18.79 -10.00
CA GLN A 31 -1.98 -17.99 -10.55
C GLN A 31 -1.88 -17.88 -12.07
N ASP A 32 -3.03 -17.88 -12.73
CA ASP A 32 -3.13 -17.58 -14.16
C ASP A 32 -2.86 -16.10 -14.45
N SER A 33 -2.76 -15.73 -15.73
CA SER A 33 -2.45 -14.35 -16.14
C SER A 33 -3.49 -13.33 -15.66
N ALA A 34 -4.76 -13.73 -15.56
CA ALA A 34 -5.84 -12.90 -15.05
C ALA A 34 -5.70 -12.65 -13.53
N GLY A 35 -5.41 -13.69 -12.75
CA GLY A 35 -5.13 -13.58 -11.31
C GLY A 35 -3.95 -12.65 -11.02
N LYS A 36 -2.86 -12.77 -11.79
CA LYS A 36 -1.69 -11.89 -11.65
C LYS A 36 -2.03 -10.42 -11.95
N ALA A 37 -2.85 -10.15 -12.95
CA ALA A 37 -3.29 -8.80 -13.28
C ALA A 37 -4.14 -8.17 -12.16
N MET A 38 -4.98 -8.97 -11.48
CA MET A 38 -5.80 -8.50 -10.36
C MET A 38 -4.97 -8.10 -9.13
N VAL A 39 -3.81 -8.74 -8.90
CA VAL A 39 -2.90 -8.39 -7.80
C VAL A 39 -2.03 -7.16 -8.13
N PHE A 40 -1.89 -6.81 -9.41
CA PHE A 40 -1.06 -5.69 -9.86
C PHE A 40 -1.62 -4.32 -9.46
N LEU A 41 -2.94 -4.13 -9.53
CA LEU A 41 -3.60 -2.89 -9.15
C LEU A 41 -3.39 -2.54 -7.65
N PRO A 42 -3.58 -3.48 -6.70
CA PRO A 42 -3.21 -3.29 -5.30
C PRO A 42 -1.75 -2.86 -5.10
N ILE A 43 -0.80 -3.47 -5.82
CA ILE A 43 0.62 -3.13 -5.73
C ILE A 43 0.84 -1.66 -6.11
N LEU A 44 0.27 -1.23 -7.25
CA LEU A 44 0.38 0.16 -7.72
C LEU A 44 -0.25 1.15 -6.73
N LEU A 45 -1.40 0.81 -6.15
CA LEU A 45 -2.07 1.66 -5.16
C LEU A 45 -1.25 1.81 -3.89
N LEU A 46 -0.67 0.72 -3.36
CA LEU A 46 0.18 0.76 -2.17
C LEU A 46 1.42 1.64 -2.38
N LEU A 47 2.09 1.49 -3.52
CA LEU A 47 3.24 2.32 -3.89
C LEU A 47 2.83 3.77 -4.12
N GLY A 48 1.71 4.01 -4.81
CA GLY A 48 1.16 5.34 -5.02
C GLY A 48 0.84 6.06 -3.70
N CYS A 49 0.23 5.37 -2.74
CA CYS A 49 0.00 5.88 -1.39
C CYS A 49 1.31 6.26 -0.69
N ALA A 50 2.34 5.42 -0.76
CA ALA A 50 3.64 5.74 -0.16
C ALA A 50 4.28 6.99 -0.78
N VAL A 51 4.28 7.09 -2.11
CA VAL A 51 4.83 8.25 -2.84
C VAL A 51 4.04 9.52 -2.53
N ALA A 52 2.71 9.47 -2.55
CA ALA A 52 1.85 10.60 -2.23
C ALA A 52 2.06 11.08 -0.79
N SER A 53 2.18 10.15 0.17
CA SER A 53 2.46 10.46 1.58
C SER A 53 3.80 11.18 1.74
N TYR A 54 4.84 10.69 1.07
CA TYR A 54 6.16 11.32 1.08
C TYR A 54 6.11 12.75 0.52
N PHE A 55 5.46 12.93 -0.62
CA PHE A 55 5.30 14.24 -1.25
C PHE A 55 4.54 15.22 -0.36
N LEU A 56 3.42 14.80 0.22
CA LEU A 56 2.61 15.63 1.12
C LEU A 56 3.38 16.02 2.37
N MET A 57 4.15 15.11 2.93
CA MET A 57 4.99 15.38 4.11
C MET A 57 6.10 16.38 3.81
N ASN A 58 6.74 16.29 2.64
CA ASN A 58 7.77 17.26 2.23
C ASN A 58 7.21 18.66 1.94
N ASN A 59 5.92 18.76 1.60
CA ASN A 59 5.22 20.04 1.42
C ASN A 59 4.54 20.57 2.70
N GLY A 60 4.76 19.92 3.86
CA GLY A 60 4.21 20.36 5.15
C GLY A 60 2.74 19.98 5.39
N HIS A 61 2.14 19.16 4.53
CA HIS A 61 0.75 18.70 4.66
C HIS A 61 0.66 17.38 5.45
N GLU A 62 1.14 17.38 6.70
CA GLU A 62 1.30 16.17 7.49
C GLU A 62 -0.03 15.43 7.77
N THR A 63 -1.13 16.15 7.96
CA THR A 63 -2.47 15.54 8.12
C THR A 63 -2.90 14.78 6.88
N TRP A 64 -2.66 15.33 5.69
CA TRP A 64 -2.99 14.66 4.43
C TRP A 64 -2.05 13.49 4.16
N ALA A 65 -0.78 13.60 4.54
CA ALA A 65 0.18 12.50 4.48
C ALA A 65 -0.21 11.33 5.42
N LEU A 66 -0.81 11.62 6.58
CA LEU A 66 -1.37 10.59 7.47
C LEU A 66 -2.56 9.87 6.82
N VAL A 67 -3.46 10.62 6.19
CA VAL A 67 -4.60 10.03 5.48
C VAL A 67 -4.13 9.13 4.35
N THR A 68 -3.27 9.61 3.47
CA THR A 68 -2.78 8.81 2.32
C THR A 68 -1.92 7.61 2.74
N SER A 69 -1.19 7.71 3.85
CA SER A 69 -0.39 6.59 4.39
C SER A 69 -1.24 5.55 5.14
N GLY A 70 -2.39 5.94 5.70
CA GLY A 70 -3.36 5.10 6.41
C GLY A 70 -4.48 4.49 5.54
N PHE A 71 -4.57 4.89 4.26
CA PHE A 71 -5.45 4.30 3.26
C PHE A 71 -5.23 2.83 2.82
N PRO A 72 -4.11 2.10 3.10
CA PRO A 72 -3.98 0.68 2.75
C PRO A 72 -5.07 -0.24 3.31
N VAL A 73 -5.84 0.18 4.33
CA VAL A 73 -6.98 -0.61 4.84
C VAL A 73 -7.98 -0.94 3.73
N ILE A 74 -8.22 -0.01 2.80
CA ILE A 74 -9.13 -0.22 1.66
C ILE A 74 -8.53 -1.23 0.67
N ILE A 75 -7.21 -1.20 0.49
CA ILE A 75 -6.49 -2.12 -0.41
C ILE A 75 -6.47 -3.54 0.18
N ILE A 76 -6.25 -3.68 1.49
CA ILE A 76 -6.36 -4.96 2.21
C ILE A 76 -7.81 -5.47 2.14
N GLY A 77 -8.81 -4.60 2.30
CA GLY A 77 -10.22 -4.95 2.13
C GLY A 77 -10.55 -5.47 0.73
N TYR A 78 -10.01 -4.84 -0.31
CA TYR A 78 -10.15 -5.30 -1.70
C TYR A 78 -9.46 -6.65 -1.93
N LEU A 79 -8.24 -6.83 -1.43
CA LEU A 79 -7.50 -8.11 -1.49
C LEU A 79 -8.25 -9.23 -0.76
N ALA A 80 -8.85 -8.93 0.39
CA ALA A 80 -9.68 -9.88 1.11
C ALA A 80 -10.92 -10.26 0.29
N PHE A 81 -11.62 -9.29 -0.30
CA PHE A 81 -12.78 -9.54 -1.15
C PHE A 81 -12.47 -10.48 -2.33
N ILE A 82 -11.40 -10.21 -3.08
CA ILE A 82 -11.01 -11.07 -4.22
C ILE A 82 -10.48 -12.45 -3.80
N SER A 83 -10.15 -12.66 -2.51
CA SER A 83 -9.72 -13.97 -2.00
C SER A 83 -10.90 -14.89 -1.66
N PHE A 84 -12.12 -14.35 -1.55
CA PHE A 84 -13.34 -15.11 -1.26
C PHE A 84 -14.25 -15.35 -2.47
N THR A 85 -13.92 -14.75 -3.61
CA THR A 85 -14.64 -14.89 -4.90
C THR A 85 -13.84 -15.73 -5.87
#